data_AF-A0A7I9ZYK5-F1
#
_entry.id   AF-A0A7I9ZYK5-F1
#
_cell.length_a   1.000
_cell.length_b   1.000
_cell.length_c   1.000
_cell.angle_alpha   90.00
_cell.angle_beta   90.00
_cell.angle_gamma   90.00
#
_symmetry.space_group_name_H-M   'P 1'
#
loop_
_entity.id
_entity.type
_entity.pdbx_description
1 polymer ?
#
loop_
_entity_poly.entity_id
_entity_poly.type
_entity_poly.pdbx_seq_one_letter_code
_entity_poly.pdbx_strand_id
1 'polypeptide(L)'
;MEKIDINQNVGELFCEEPFALRIRKVCGSHEIVSVRDLCLHTNQDLIRFRHLGHKSIAHIGDILSRHGLRPGMTEKELDIYMGIKSEEDECVTTIIRYEESEAAKWQQRRYEVARDLYVKYRSLSPYEAMEEAEKLILALQGVPETNNRSKRKFLFFNR
;
A
#
# COMPACT_ATOMS: atom_id res chain seq x y z
N MET A 1 -10.81 14.77 -21.61
CA MET A 1 -9.69 13.89 -21.97
C MET A 1 -10.30 12.60 -22.46
N GLU A 2 -9.96 12.15 -23.67
CA GLU A 2 -10.44 10.86 -24.19
C GLU A 2 -9.70 9.75 -23.44
N LYS A 3 -10.43 9.01 -22.61
CA LYS A 3 -9.90 7.84 -21.92
C LYS A 3 -9.73 6.74 -22.96
N ILE A 4 -8.49 6.34 -23.22
CA ILE A 4 -8.19 5.27 -24.15
C ILE A 4 -8.21 3.93 -23.41
N ASP A 5 -8.60 2.86 -24.08
CA ASP A 5 -8.41 1.52 -23.53
C ASP A 5 -6.91 1.17 -23.65
N ILE A 6 -6.23 0.96 -22.52
CA ILE A 6 -4.81 0.63 -22.53
C ILE A 6 -4.54 -0.77 -23.11
N ASN A 7 -5.56 -1.62 -23.20
CA ASN A 7 -5.45 -2.94 -23.83
C ASN A 7 -5.56 -2.85 -25.37
N GLN A 8 -5.88 -1.67 -25.89
CA GLN A 8 -5.93 -1.42 -27.32
C GLN A 8 -4.55 -1.62 -27.96
N ASN A 9 -4.54 -2.05 -29.22
CA ASN A 9 -3.31 -2.26 -29.96
C ASN A 9 -2.59 -0.93 -30.23
N VAL A 10 -1.27 -0.91 -30.08
CA VAL A 10 -0.44 0.26 -30.41
C VAL A 10 -0.66 0.71 -31.86
N GLY A 11 -0.92 -0.22 -32.78
CA GLY A 11 -1.20 0.09 -34.17
C GLY A 11 -2.45 0.95 -34.41
N GLU A 12 -3.44 0.90 -33.51
CA GLU A 12 -4.65 1.73 -33.59
C GLU A 12 -4.41 3.13 -33.02
N LEU A 13 -3.56 3.25 -32.01
CA LEU A 13 -3.13 4.53 -31.45
C LEU A 13 -2.24 5.32 -32.44
N PHE A 14 -1.42 4.62 -33.22
CA PHE A 14 -0.48 5.20 -34.17
C PHE A 14 -0.90 4.92 -35.63
N CYS A 15 -2.00 5.54 -36.08
CA CYS A 15 -2.54 5.35 -37.44
C CYS A 15 -1.96 6.33 -38.48
N GLU A 16 -2.06 7.65 -38.25
CA GLU A 16 -1.80 8.67 -39.28
C GLU A 16 -0.63 9.61 -38.97
N GLU A 17 0.06 9.40 -37.86
CA GLU A 17 1.04 10.35 -37.35
C GLU A 17 2.44 10.22 -38.00
N PRO A 18 3.22 11.31 -38.05
CA PRO A 18 4.62 11.23 -38.45
C PRO A 18 5.33 10.24 -37.52
N PHE A 19 6.10 9.30 -38.09
CA PHE A 19 6.77 8.20 -37.36
C PHE A 19 5.90 7.00 -36.96
N ALA A 20 4.57 7.02 -37.15
CA ALA A 20 3.67 5.92 -36.80
C ALA A 20 4.11 4.56 -37.36
N LEU A 21 4.47 4.50 -38.66
CA LEU A 21 4.96 3.27 -39.29
C LEU A 21 6.25 2.73 -38.64
N ARG A 22 7.13 3.64 -38.23
CA ARG A 22 8.42 3.28 -37.61
C ARG A 22 8.18 2.74 -36.21
N ILE A 23 7.36 3.45 -35.42
CA ILE A 23 6.99 3.07 -34.07
C ILE A 23 6.30 1.71 -34.09
N ARG A 24 5.29 1.52 -34.95
CA ARG A 24 4.57 0.24 -35.10
C ARG A 24 5.50 -0.92 -35.47
N LYS A 25 6.45 -0.70 -36.39
CA LYS A 25 7.42 -1.74 -36.78
C LYS A 25 8.35 -2.11 -35.63
N VAL A 26 8.82 -1.11 -34.88
CA VAL A 26 9.70 -1.34 -33.72
C VAL A 26 8.94 -2.03 -32.60
N CYS A 27 7.74 -1.53 -32.24
CA CYS A 27 6.88 -2.15 -31.23
C CYS A 27 6.55 -3.60 -31.58
N GLY A 28 6.17 -3.90 -32.83
CA GLY A 28 5.92 -5.27 -33.27
C GLY A 28 7.17 -6.16 -33.27
N SER A 29 8.38 -5.60 -33.43
CA SER A 29 9.63 -6.36 -33.34
C SER A 29 10.06 -6.65 -31.90
N HIS A 30 9.53 -5.90 -30.93
CA HIS A 30 9.83 -6.02 -29.50
C HIS A 30 8.65 -6.59 -28.71
N GLU A 31 7.68 -7.22 -29.37
CA GLU A 31 6.48 -7.82 -28.75
C GLU A 31 5.61 -6.83 -27.96
N ILE A 32 5.73 -5.53 -28.26
CA ILE A 32 4.88 -4.47 -27.69
C ILE A 32 3.60 -4.42 -28.53
N VAL A 33 2.55 -5.08 -28.05
CA VAL A 33 1.28 -5.22 -28.77
C VAL A 33 0.27 -4.19 -28.28
N SER A 34 0.17 -3.98 -26.96
CA SER A 34 -0.82 -3.08 -26.36
C SER A 34 -0.22 -1.74 -25.90
N VAL A 35 -1.09 -0.73 -25.71
CA VAL A 35 -0.70 0.56 -25.13
C VAL A 35 -0.17 0.37 -23.70
N ARG A 36 -0.72 -0.60 -22.95
CA ARG A 36 -0.24 -1.02 -21.62
C ARG A 36 1.24 -1.41 -21.68
N ASP A 37 1.61 -2.30 -22.60
CA ASP A 37 3.00 -2.75 -22.78
C ASP A 37 3.92 -1.57 -23.12
N LEU A 38 3.46 -0.66 -23.97
CA LEU A 38 4.22 0.54 -24.34
C LEU A 38 4.46 1.46 -23.13
N CYS A 39 3.45 1.64 -22.28
CA CYS A 39 3.53 2.46 -21.08
C CYS A 39 4.45 1.85 -20.00
N LEU A 40 4.63 0.53 -19.96
CA LEU A 40 5.56 -0.13 -19.03
C LEU A 40 7.03 0.14 -19.36
N HIS A 41 7.34 0.49 -20.61
CA HIS A 41 8.70 0.79 -21.02
C HIS A 41 9.11 2.22 -20.66
N THR A 42 10.28 2.37 -20.03
CA THR A 42 10.82 3.69 -19.73
C THR A 42 11.37 4.35 -21.00
N ASN A 43 11.53 5.67 -20.96
CA ASN A 43 12.19 6.39 -22.06
C ASN A 43 13.60 5.83 -22.35
N GLN A 44 14.31 5.31 -21.35
CA GLN A 44 15.62 4.70 -21.57
C GLN A 44 15.53 3.38 -22.33
N ASP A 45 14.49 2.57 -22.06
CA ASP A 45 14.27 1.31 -22.77
C ASP A 45 13.89 1.58 -24.23
N LEU A 46 13.03 2.58 -24.46
CA LEU A 46 12.66 3.01 -25.81
C LEU A 46 13.85 3.53 -26.61
N ILE A 47 14.84 4.20 -25.98
CA ILE A 47 16.08 4.65 -26.66
C ILE A 47 16.95 3.47 -27.08
N ARG A 48 16.90 2.34 -26.35
CA ARG A 48 17.68 1.14 -26.68
C ARG A 48 17.15 0.42 -27.92
N PHE A 49 15.89 0.64 -28.29
CA PHE A 49 15.31 0.02 -29.47
C PHE A 49 15.93 0.59 -30.75
N ARG A 50 16.44 -0.32 -31.58
CA ARG A 50 17.05 0.03 -32.86
C ARG A 50 15.99 0.76 -33.71
N HIS A 51 16.34 1.95 -34.19
CA HIS A 51 15.50 2.85 -35.00
C HIS A 51 14.49 3.73 -34.26
N LEU A 52 14.44 3.72 -32.91
CA LEU A 52 13.81 4.82 -32.16
C LEU A 52 14.86 5.86 -31.77
N GLY A 53 14.55 7.13 -32.07
CA GLY A 53 15.37 8.26 -31.65
C GLY A 53 14.62 9.16 -30.68
N HIS A 54 15.32 10.15 -30.12
CA HIS A 54 14.71 11.10 -29.18
C HIS A 54 13.46 11.79 -29.72
N LYS A 55 13.41 12.10 -31.03
CA LYS A 55 12.24 12.73 -31.66
C LYS A 55 11.01 11.82 -31.69
N SER A 56 11.18 10.53 -31.98
CA SER A 56 10.06 9.57 -31.96
C SER A 56 9.59 9.29 -30.54
N ILE A 57 10.49 9.28 -29.57
CA ILE A 57 10.15 9.06 -28.15
C ILE A 57 9.41 10.25 -27.56
N ALA A 58 9.87 11.47 -27.87
CA ALA A 58 9.13 12.69 -27.52
C ALA A 58 7.70 12.65 -28.09
N HIS A 59 7.57 12.22 -29.35
CA HIS A 59 6.27 12.10 -30.00
C HIS A 59 5.36 11.05 -29.34
N ILE A 60 5.90 9.87 -29.00
CA ILE A 60 5.19 8.85 -28.20
C ILE A 60 4.70 9.46 -26.88
N GLY A 61 5.58 10.19 -26.19
CA GLY A 61 5.25 10.88 -24.94
C GLY A 61 4.13 11.90 -25.09
N ASP A 62 4.13 12.69 -26.16
CA ASP A 62 3.10 13.70 -26.44
C ASP A 62 1.73 13.07 -26.65
N ILE A 63 1.66 11.97 -27.42
CA ILE A 63 0.39 11.26 -27.69
C ILE A 63 -0.14 10.63 -26.41
N LEU A 64 0.70 9.88 -25.69
CA LEU A 64 0.31 9.28 -24.42
C LEU A 64 -0.17 10.34 -23.43
N SER A 65 0.50 11.51 -23.40
CA SER A 65 0.12 12.62 -22.52
C SER A 65 -1.27 13.18 -22.82
N ARG A 66 -1.73 13.16 -24.08
CA ARG A 66 -3.11 13.56 -24.44
C ARG A 66 -4.16 12.65 -23.81
N HIS A 67 -3.83 11.38 -23.60
CA HIS A 67 -4.68 10.37 -22.97
C HIS A 67 -4.42 10.23 -21.45
N GLY A 68 -3.56 11.09 -20.89
CA GLY A 68 -3.17 11.05 -19.48
C GLY A 68 -2.17 9.95 -19.11
N LEU A 69 -1.55 9.33 -20.11
CA LEU A 69 -0.57 8.25 -19.96
C LEU A 69 0.85 8.76 -20.14
N ARG A 70 1.84 8.00 -19.67
CA ARG A 70 3.27 8.33 -19.83
C ARG A 70 4.09 7.04 -20.00
N PRO A 71 5.23 7.10 -20.72
CA PRO A 71 6.20 6.01 -20.71
C PRO A 71 6.82 5.82 -19.32
N GLY A 72 7.01 4.57 -18.89
CA GLY A 72 7.57 4.20 -17.59
C GLY A 72 6.58 4.20 -16.44
N MET A 73 5.27 4.07 -16.73
CA MET A 73 4.27 3.83 -15.70
C MET A 73 4.41 2.42 -15.14
N THR A 74 4.09 2.26 -13.86
CA THR A 74 4.04 0.96 -13.20
C THR A 74 2.72 0.25 -13.50
N GLU A 75 2.69 -1.09 -13.38
CA GLU A 75 1.44 -1.87 -13.54
C GLU A 75 0.33 -1.35 -12.62
N LYS A 76 0.66 -1.00 -11.37
CA LYS A 76 -0.28 -0.43 -10.41
C LYS A 76 -0.91 0.87 -10.89
N GLU A 77 -0.12 1.77 -11.48
CA GLU A 77 -0.63 3.05 -12.01
C GLU A 77 -1.56 2.83 -13.21
N LEU A 78 -1.27 1.83 -14.05
CA LEU A 78 -2.11 1.45 -15.18
C LEU A 78 -3.41 0.77 -14.72
N ASP A 79 -3.35 -0.05 -13.68
CA ASP A 79 -4.54 -0.69 -13.09
C ASP A 79 -5.45 0.36 -12.43
N ILE A 80 -4.88 1.35 -11.74
CA ILE A 80 -5.59 2.54 -11.23
C ILE A 80 -6.23 3.32 -12.38
N TYR A 81 -5.53 3.51 -13.50
CA TYR A 81 -6.08 4.16 -14.69
C TYR A 81 -7.28 3.40 -15.27
N MET A 82 -7.21 2.06 -15.33
CA MET A 82 -8.36 1.23 -15.73
C MET A 82 -9.50 1.26 -14.70
N GLY A 83 -9.24 1.72 -13.48
CA GLY A 83 -10.20 1.71 -12.39
C GLY A 83 -10.36 0.32 -11.77
N ILE A 84 -9.39 -0.58 -12.00
CA ILE A 84 -9.29 -1.82 -11.25
C ILE A 84 -8.77 -1.42 -9.86
N LYS A 85 -9.68 -1.21 -8.92
CA LYS A 85 -9.30 -1.23 -7.50
C LYS A 85 -8.96 -2.69 -7.18
N SER A 86 -7.74 -2.94 -6.73
CA SER A 86 -7.40 -4.25 -6.18
C SER A 86 -8.30 -4.52 -4.98
N GLU A 87 -9.04 -5.63 -5.00
CA GLU A 87 -9.85 -6.10 -3.87
C GLU A 87 -8.99 -6.31 -2.60
N GLU A 88 -7.68 -6.49 -2.78
CA GLU A 88 -6.70 -6.66 -1.70
C GLU A 88 -6.54 -5.37 -0.87
N ASP A 89 -6.61 -4.19 -1.49
CA ASP A 89 -6.50 -2.91 -0.78
C ASP A 89 -7.76 -2.62 0.06
N GLU A 90 -8.93 -3.07 -0.40
CA GLU A 90 -10.18 -2.97 0.36
C GLU A 90 -10.23 -3.98 1.52
N CYS A 91 -9.69 -5.19 1.31
CA CYS A 91 -9.56 -6.20 2.35
C CYS A 91 -8.58 -5.76 3.46
N VAL A 92 -7.39 -5.28 3.09
CA VAL A 92 -6.37 -4.80 4.04
C VAL A 92 -6.89 -3.60 4.85
N THR A 93 -7.52 -2.62 4.20
CA THR A 93 -8.11 -1.48 4.92
C THR A 93 -9.24 -1.90 5.86
N THR A 94 -10.02 -2.93 5.50
CA THR A 94 -11.06 -3.48 6.37
C THR A 94 -10.48 -4.20 7.59
N ILE A 95 -9.41 -4.98 7.42
CA ILE A 95 -8.72 -5.68 8.51
C ILE A 95 -8.12 -4.69 9.50
N ILE A 96 -7.39 -3.67 9.03
CA ILE A 96 -6.76 -2.66 9.91
C ILE A 96 -7.83 -1.93 10.74
N ARG A 97 -8.93 -1.51 10.11
CA ARG A 97 -10.04 -0.84 10.82
C ARG A 97 -10.69 -1.75 11.86
N TYR A 98 -10.78 -3.04 11.58
CA TYR A 98 -11.31 -4.02 12.51
C TYR A 98 -10.37 -4.18 13.72
N GLU A 99 -9.06 -4.33 13.49
CA GLU A 99 -8.04 -4.44 14.56
C GLU A 99 -7.98 -3.21 15.46
N GLU A 100 -8.03 -1.99 14.89
CA GLU A 100 -8.09 -0.74 15.66
C GLU A 100 -9.34 -0.67 16.55
N SER A 101 -10.49 -1.13 16.04
CA SER A 101 -11.75 -1.15 16.79
C SER A 101 -11.71 -2.15 17.96
N GLU A 102 -11.06 -3.31 17.77
CA GLU A 102 -10.87 -4.30 18.83
C GLU A 102 -9.90 -3.78 19.88
N ALA A 103 -8.77 -3.17 19.48
CA ALA A 103 -7.81 -2.58 20.40
C ALA A 103 -8.46 -1.51 21.30
N ALA A 104 -9.33 -0.66 20.74
CA ALA A 104 -10.09 0.32 21.49
C ALA A 104 -11.04 -0.32 22.52
N LYS A 105 -11.76 -1.40 22.15
CA LYS A 105 -12.63 -2.14 23.09
C LYS A 105 -11.82 -2.78 24.21
N TRP A 106 -10.67 -3.35 23.91
CA TRP A 106 -9.78 -3.95 24.91
C TRP A 106 -9.20 -2.90 25.87
N GLN A 107 -8.84 -1.72 25.36
CA GLN A 107 -8.39 -0.62 26.20
C GLN A 107 -9.50 -0.12 27.13
N GLN A 108 -10.74 0.00 26.63
CA GLN A 108 -11.89 0.34 27.47
C GLN A 108 -12.13 -0.69 28.58
N ARG A 109 -12.07 -1.99 28.25
CA ARG A 109 -12.20 -3.09 29.23
C ARG A 109 -11.11 -3.02 30.31
N ARG A 110 -9.87 -2.70 29.93
CA ARG A 110 -8.75 -2.49 30.90
C ARG A 110 -9.09 -1.40 31.91
N TYR A 111 -9.60 -0.26 31.45
CA TYR A 111 -9.97 0.84 32.34
C TYR A 111 -11.12 0.47 33.28
N GLU A 112 -12.12 -0.26 32.80
CA GLU A 112 -13.26 -0.69 33.63
C GLU A 112 -12.80 -1.67 34.72
N VAL A 113 -12.00 -2.67 34.34
CA VAL A 113 -11.42 -3.63 35.29
C VAL A 113 -10.54 -2.91 36.32
N ALA A 114 -9.66 -2.00 35.89
CA ALA A 114 -8.80 -1.24 36.79
C ALA A 114 -9.62 -0.36 37.75
N ARG A 115 -10.69 0.27 37.25
CA ARG A 115 -11.60 1.09 38.06
C ARG A 115 -12.30 0.25 39.12
N ASP A 116 -12.79 -0.93 38.75
CA ASP A 116 -13.47 -1.84 39.69
C ASP A 116 -12.50 -2.37 40.75
N LEU A 117 -11.26 -2.71 40.37
CA LEU A 117 -10.19 -3.08 41.30
C LEU A 117 -9.86 -1.93 42.26
N TYR A 118 -9.75 -0.70 41.76
CA TYR A 118 -9.46 0.48 42.57
C TYR A 118 -10.57 0.80 43.58
N VAL A 119 -11.84 0.72 43.16
CA VAL A 119 -13.00 0.95 44.05
C VAL A 119 -13.11 -0.15 45.10
N LYS A 120 -12.90 -1.41 44.70
CA LYS A 120 -13.04 -2.58 45.59
C LYS A 120 -11.90 -2.69 46.59
N TYR A 121 -10.68 -2.32 46.19
CA TYR A 121 -9.49 -2.37 47.03
C TYR A 121 -8.94 -0.96 47.25
N ARG A 122 -9.43 -0.29 48.29
CA ARG A 122 -9.10 1.11 48.62
C ARG A 122 -7.61 1.36 48.97
N SER A 123 -6.81 0.31 49.08
CA SER A 123 -5.36 0.35 49.33
C SER A 123 -4.51 0.22 48.07
N LEU A 124 -5.10 -0.10 46.91
CA LEU A 124 -4.38 -0.21 45.65
C LEU A 124 -4.16 1.17 45.05
N SER A 125 -2.94 1.44 44.60
CA SER A 125 -2.68 2.64 43.81
C SER A 125 -3.34 2.52 42.42
N PRO A 126 -3.69 3.65 41.77
CA PRO A 126 -4.22 3.62 40.41
C PRO A 126 -3.31 2.90 39.41
N TYR A 127 -2.00 2.95 39.64
CA TYR A 127 -1.00 2.27 38.80
C TYR A 127 -1.04 0.75 38.96
N GLU A 128 -1.14 0.24 40.19
CA GLU A 128 -1.24 -1.19 40.45
C GLU A 128 -2.56 -1.78 39.93
N ALA A 129 -3.67 -1.05 40.07
CA ALA A 129 -4.96 -1.47 39.52
C ALA A 129 -4.93 -1.62 37.99
N MET A 130 -4.20 -0.73 37.30
CA MET A 130 -3.98 -0.81 35.85
C MET A 130 -3.10 -2.00 35.47
N GLU A 131 -2.06 -2.31 36.25
CA GLU A 131 -1.16 -3.44 36.00
C GLU A 131 -1.89 -4.79 36.17
N GLU A 132 -2.70 -4.92 37.21
CA GLU A 132 -3.52 -6.12 37.44
C GLU A 132 -4.61 -6.29 36.37
N ALA A 133 -5.22 -5.18 35.92
CA ALA A 133 -6.17 -5.21 34.81
C ALA A 133 -5.49 -5.65 33.49
N GLU A 134 -4.26 -5.21 33.23
CA GLU A 134 -3.50 -5.60 32.04
C GLU A 134 -3.15 -7.09 32.08
N LYS A 135 -2.71 -7.63 33.22
CA LYS A 135 -2.46 -9.08 33.39
C LYS A 135 -3.72 -9.90 33.10
N LEU A 136 -4.86 -9.48 33.65
CA LEU A 136 -6.13 -10.15 33.41
C LEU A 136 -6.52 -10.14 31.93
N ILE A 137 -6.35 -9.02 31.25
CA ILE A 137 -6.69 -8.87 29.83
C ILE A 137 -5.77 -9.72 28.94
N LEU A 138 -4.47 -9.76 29.23
CA LEU A 138 -3.52 -10.64 28.53
C LEU A 138 -3.86 -12.12 28.72
N ALA A 139 -4.22 -12.52 29.95
CA ALA A 139 -4.64 -13.89 30.24
C ALA A 139 -5.93 -14.28 29.48
N LEU A 140 -6.90 -13.37 29.38
CA LEU A 140 -8.13 -13.59 28.61
C LEU A 140 -7.89 -13.68 27.09
N GLN A 141 -6.85 -13.03 26.59
CA GLN A 141 -6.41 -13.11 25.19
C GLN A 141 -5.57 -14.37 24.90
N GLY A 142 -5.27 -15.20 25.90
CA GLY A 142 -4.42 -16.38 25.75
C GLY A 142 -2.93 -16.04 25.59
N VAL A 143 -2.53 -14.79 25.87
CA VAL A 143 -1.12 -14.38 25.86
C VAL A 143 -0.48 -14.84 27.18
N PRO A 144 0.61 -15.64 27.14
CA PRO A 144 1.24 -16.12 28.36
C PRO A 144 1.78 -14.93 29.17
N GLU A 145 1.62 -14.97 30.49
CA GLU A 145 2.21 -13.98 31.39
C GLU A 145 3.72 -13.96 31.18
N THR A 146 4.22 -12.88 30.54
CA THR A 146 5.64 -12.61 30.57
C THR A 146 5.97 -12.22 32.00
N ASN A 147 6.64 -13.15 32.69
CA ASN A 147 7.01 -13.04 34.08
C ASN A 147 8.01 -11.86 34.25
N ASN A 148 7.52 -10.63 34.29
CA ASN A 148 8.30 -9.42 34.57
C ASN A 148 8.65 -9.35 36.07
N ARG A 149 9.24 -10.42 36.60
CA ARG A 149 9.74 -10.54 37.97
C ARG A 149 11.03 -9.73 38.19
N SER A 150 11.59 -9.11 37.15
CA SER A 150 12.91 -8.47 37.17
C SER A 150 12.94 -7.00 37.62
N LYS A 151 11.81 -6.33 37.90
CA LYS A 151 11.83 -4.92 38.35
C LYS A 151 11.63 -4.70 39.86
N ARG A 152 11.38 -5.75 40.66
CA ARG A 152 11.22 -5.63 42.14
C ARG A 152 12.50 -5.83 42.97
N LYS A 153 13.70 -5.81 42.36
CA LYS A 153 14.97 -6.08 43.09
C LYS A 153 15.88 -4.89 43.39
N PHE A 154 15.49 -3.66 43.06
CA PHE A 154 16.32 -2.49 43.40
C PHE A 154 15.44 -1.36 43.94
N LEU A 155 15.16 -1.37 45.24
CA LEU A 155 14.86 -0.16 46.02
C LEU A 155 14.86 -0.43 47.55
N PHE A 156 15.65 -1.39 48.02
CA PHE A 156 16.03 -1.48 49.42
C PHE A 156 17.56 -1.53 49.47
N PHE A 157 18.18 -0.38 49.68
CA PHE A 157 19.43 -0.13 50.41
C PHE A 157 19.96 1.26 49.99
N ASN A 158 19.73 2.27 50.81
CA ASN A 158 20.83 2.86 51.57
C ASN A 158 20.29 3.74 52.69
N ARG A 159 20.87 3.47 53.86
CA ARG A 159 20.70 4.14 55.14
C ARG A 159 21.74 5.24 55.25
#